data_AF-G6AVE0-F1
#
_entry.id   AF-G6AVE0-F1
#
_cell.length_a   1.000
_cell.length_b   1.000
_cell.length_c   1.000
_cell.angle_alpha   90.00
_cell.angle_beta   90.00
_cell.angle_gamma   90.00
#
_symmetry.space_group_name_H-M   'P 1'
#
loop_
_entity.id
_entity.type
_entity.pdbx_description
1 polymer ?
#
loop_
_entity_poly.entity_id
_entity_poly.type
_entity_poly.pdbx_seq_one_letter_code
_entity_poly.pdbx_strand_id
1 'polypeptide(L)'
;MAKRIELKNSGVFFNEEAHEYWLGDKQLSGITGMLQRQLFPDEFNGISEATLNAAAEYGTGVHSSIEDFDNNWINDGTQETVDYIQICKDYGLTHEASEYNVTDSKEWSSNIDKVYRVSDDTFSLGDIKTYGQMTADKLQKARWQLSIYAYLFELQNKKAKVDKLFIIHLRNKPKKDGTFDHISEIIFLSRIPPEIAKDLLDTDLRGEQFKNPYAIPYEWASQEETIRELIEAKKSAEEQLNIIKGKLLSDMEEKDVRSWVTETMRITRKLPTTRSSFDLKAFKADNPNIDLSAYMKTSDVAGSLSIAI
;
A
#
# COMPACT_ATOMS: atom_id res chain seq x y z
N MET A 1 27.10 -20.99 -3.30
CA MET A 1 26.40 -19.77 -3.74
C MET A 1 25.18 -20.21 -4.52
N ALA A 2 23.99 -19.72 -4.21
CA ALA A 2 22.81 -20.02 -5.02
C ALA A 2 22.99 -19.39 -6.41
N LYS A 3 22.53 -20.07 -7.46
CA LYS A 3 22.61 -19.55 -8.84
C LYS A 3 21.59 -18.42 -9.00
N ARG A 4 22.01 -17.28 -9.57
CA ARG A 4 21.12 -16.17 -9.98
C ARG A 4 19.93 -16.69 -10.78
N ILE A 5 18.73 -16.24 -10.43
CA ILE A 5 17.49 -16.60 -11.09
C ILE A 5 17.26 -15.65 -12.27
N GLU A 6 17.32 -16.23 -13.47
CA GLU A 6 16.93 -15.57 -14.71
C GLU A 6 15.41 -15.67 -14.90
N LEU A 7 14.80 -14.57 -15.34
CA LEU A 7 13.37 -14.51 -15.62
C LEU A 7 13.02 -15.42 -16.81
N LYS A 8 11.95 -16.21 -16.65
CA LYS A 8 11.48 -17.08 -17.72
C LYS A 8 10.64 -16.30 -18.72
N ASN A 9 10.82 -16.62 -20.00
CA ASN A 9 9.83 -16.29 -21.01
C ASN A 9 8.66 -17.29 -20.89
N SER A 10 7.45 -16.79 -20.76
CA SER A 10 6.23 -17.59 -20.60
C SER A 10 5.79 -18.29 -21.89
N GLY A 11 6.26 -17.83 -23.04
CA GLY A 11 5.77 -18.26 -24.36
C GLY A 11 4.39 -17.69 -24.71
N VAL A 12 3.84 -16.82 -23.87
CA VAL A 12 2.57 -16.13 -24.15
C VAL A 12 2.84 -14.97 -25.10
N PHE A 13 2.08 -14.92 -26.19
CA PHE A 13 2.02 -13.78 -27.08
C PHE A 13 1.00 -12.77 -26.54
N PHE A 14 1.42 -11.52 -26.36
CA PHE A 14 0.53 -10.42 -26.03
C PHE A 14 0.23 -9.62 -27.29
N ASN A 15 -1.04 -9.57 -27.67
CA ASN A 15 -1.53 -8.67 -28.71
C ASN A 15 -1.90 -7.35 -28.04
N GLU A 16 -1.02 -6.35 -28.15
CA GLU A 16 -1.19 -5.03 -27.55
C GLU A 16 -2.45 -4.30 -28.05
N GLU A 17 -2.73 -4.38 -29.36
CA GLU A 17 -3.86 -3.67 -29.98
C GLU A 17 -5.20 -4.21 -29.50
N ALA A 18 -5.35 -5.54 -29.47
CA ALA A 18 -6.58 -6.19 -28.99
C ALA A 18 -6.60 -6.35 -27.46
N HIS A 19 -5.48 -6.10 -26.79
CA HIS A 19 -5.26 -6.35 -25.37
C HIS A 19 -5.53 -7.82 -24.97
N GLU A 20 -5.00 -8.76 -25.76
CA GLU A 20 -5.25 -10.20 -25.61
C GLU A 20 -3.98 -11.01 -25.34
N TYR A 21 -4.11 -12.08 -24.57
CA TYR A 21 -3.02 -13.00 -24.23
C TYR A 21 -3.25 -14.36 -24.89
N TRP A 22 -2.25 -14.89 -25.59
CA TRP A 22 -2.37 -16.13 -26.36
C TRP A 22 -1.24 -17.10 -26.04
N LEU A 23 -1.58 -18.33 -25.64
CA LEU A 23 -0.66 -19.44 -25.47
C LEU A 23 -0.96 -20.51 -26.51
N GLY A 24 -0.26 -20.45 -27.65
CA GLY A 24 -0.65 -21.19 -28.85
C GLY A 24 -2.04 -20.76 -29.31
N ASP A 25 -2.95 -21.70 -29.52
CA ASP A 25 -4.32 -21.43 -29.95
C ASP A 25 -5.28 -21.08 -28.80
N LYS A 26 -4.79 -21.06 -27.55
CA LYS A 26 -5.60 -20.77 -26.37
C LYS A 26 -5.46 -19.31 -25.95
N GLN A 27 -6.57 -18.58 -25.94
CA GLN A 27 -6.63 -17.26 -25.30
C GLN A 27 -6.65 -17.41 -23.77
N LEU A 28 -5.85 -16.59 -23.08
CA LEU A 28 -5.79 -16.50 -21.64
C LEU A 28 -6.50 -15.22 -21.16
N SER A 29 -7.01 -15.25 -19.94
CA SER A 29 -7.72 -14.13 -19.33
C SER A 29 -6.75 -13.17 -18.64
N GLY A 30 -7.00 -11.87 -18.83
CA GLY A 30 -6.27 -10.78 -18.17
C GLY A 30 -6.70 -10.56 -16.71
N ILE A 31 -5.75 -10.15 -15.87
CA ILE A 31 -6.01 -9.89 -14.44
C ILE A 31 -6.85 -8.63 -14.24
N THR A 32 -6.59 -7.55 -14.97
CA THR A 32 -7.33 -6.28 -14.82
C THR A 32 -8.82 -6.46 -15.07
N GLY A 33 -9.19 -7.19 -16.13
CA GLY A 33 -10.59 -7.49 -16.44
C GLY A 33 -11.26 -8.36 -15.37
N MET A 34 -10.53 -9.34 -14.81
CA MET A 34 -11.03 -10.14 -13.69
C MET A 34 -11.26 -9.29 -12.43
N LEU A 35 -10.31 -8.41 -12.08
CA LEU A 35 -10.45 -7.52 -10.92
C LEU A 35 -11.68 -6.60 -11.06
N GLN A 36 -11.92 -6.06 -12.25
CA GLN A 36 -13.10 -5.25 -12.51
C GLN A 36 -14.38 -6.07 -12.28
N ARG A 37 -14.46 -7.30 -12.78
CA ARG A 37 -15.64 -8.16 -12.56
C ARG A 37 -15.85 -8.55 -11.10
N GLN A 38 -14.78 -8.89 -10.39
CA GLN A 38 -14.86 -9.50 -9.06
C GLN A 38 -14.90 -8.49 -7.91
N LEU A 39 -14.15 -7.39 -8.03
CA LEU A 39 -13.89 -6.48 -6.90
C LEU A 39 -14.24 -5.03 -7.18
N PHE A 40 -14.20 -4.58 -8.44
CA PHE A 40 -14.39 -3.18 -8.82
C PHE A 40 -15.39 -2.99 -9.97
N PRO A 41 -16.63 -3.54 -9.88
CA PRO A 41 -17.58 -3.53 -10.99
C PRO A 41 -18.01 -2.11 -11.39
N ASP A 42 -17.99 -1.18 -10.44
CA ASP A 42 -18.47 0.19 -10.60
C ASP A 42 -17.35 1.21 -10.90
N GLU A 43 -16.12 0.76 -11.18
CA GLU A 43 -14.92 1.61 -11.29
C GLU A 43 -15.09 2.82 -12.23
N PHE A 44 -15.82 2.64 -13.33
CA PHE A 44 -16.01 3.66 -14.35
C PHE A 44 -17.41 4.29 -14.34
N ASN A 45 -18.25 3.99 -13.34
CA ASN A 45 -19.60 4.52 -13.28
C ASN A 45 -19.56 6.06 -13.17
N GLY A 46 -20.30 6.73 -14.05
CA GLY A 46 -20.40 8.18 -14.08
C GLY A 46 -19.21 8.92 -14.69
N ILE A 47 -18.20 8.22 -15.23
CA ILE A 47 -17.09 8.83 -15.95
C ILE A 47 -17.39 8.84 -17.46
N SER A 48 -17.22 9.99 -18.11
CA SER A 48 -17.44 10.08 -19.56
C SER A 48 -16.39 9.31 -20.35
N GLU A 49 -16.77 8.69 -21.46
CA GLU A 49 -15.86 7.96 -22.34
C GLU A 49 -14.69 8.82 -22.83
N ALA A 50 -14.95 10.09 -23.15
CA ALA A 50 -13.90 11.04 -23.53
C ALA A 50 -12.86 11.25 -22.42
N THR A 51 -13.29 11.29 -21.15
CA THR A 51 -12.38 11.39 -20.00
C THR A 51 -11.56 10.11 -19.82
N LEU A 52 -12.19 8.94 -19.99
CA LEU A 52 -11.50 7.64 -19.91
C LEU A 52 -10.45 7.51 -21.01
N ASN A 53 -10.81 7.81 -22.25
CA ASN A 53 -9.90 7.72 -23.40
C ASN A 53 -8.70 8.67 -23.25
N ALA A 54 -8.94 9.92 -22.84
CA ALA A 54 -7.85 10.88 -22.60
C ALA A 54 -6.94 10.49 -21.42
N ALA A 55 -7.49 9.79 -20.42
CA ALA A 55 -6.69 9.25 -19.31
C ALA A 55 -5.86 8.04 -19.76
N ALA A 56 -6.46 7.14 -20.55
CA ALA A 56 -5.80 5.96 -21.11
C ALA A 56 -4.66 6.37 -22.06
N GLU A 57 -4.92 7.25 -23.02
CA GLU A 57 -3.92 7.75 -23.99
C GLU A 57 -2.70 8.36 -23.27
N TYR A 58 -2.95 9.19 -22.25
CA TYR A 58 -1.87 9.77 -21.45
C TYR A 58 -1.10 8.70 -20.66
N GLY A 59 -1.81 7.76 -20.04
CA GLY A 59 -1.18 6.64 -19.33
C GLY A 59 -0.29 5.81 -20.25
N THR A 60 -0.81 5.41 -21.41
CA THR A 60 -0.06 4.70 -22.45
C THR A 60 1.19 5.47 -22.87
N GLY A 61 1.07 6.78 -23.13
CA GLY A 61 2.22 7.62 -23.48
C GLY A 61 3.32 7.60 -22.40
N VAL A 62 2.96 7.78 -21.13
CA VAL A 62 3.93 7.74 -20.01
C VAL A 62 4.58 6.36 -19.87
N HIS A 63 3.81 5.28 -20.01
CA HIS A 63 4.35 3.92 -19.97
C HIS A 63 5.34 3.67 -21.11
N SER A 64 4.98 4.02 -22.35
CA SER A 64 5.85 3.86 -23.51
C SER A 64 7.14 4.66 -23.36
N SER A 65 7.08 5.92 -22.93
CA SER A 65 8.28 6.74 -22.71
C SER A 65 9.24 6.13 -21.69
N ILE A 66 8.70 5.58 -20.59
CA ILE A 66 9.51 4.96 -19.54
C ILE A 66 10.05 3.60 -19.99
N GLU A 67 9.27 2.82 -20.75
CA GLU A 67 9.72 1.57 -21.34
C GLU A 67 10.87 1.78 -22.34
N ASP A 68 10.77 2.80 -23.21
CA ASP A 68 11.84 3.17 -24.13
C ASP A 68 13.11 3.59 -23.40
N PHE A 69 12.97 4.29 -22.27
CA PHE A 69 14.11 4.60 -21.42
C PHE A 69 14.74 3.32 -20.84
N ASP A 70 13.95 2.44 -20.24
CA ASP A 70 14.45 1.22 -19.60
C ASP A 70 15.13 0.27 -20.61
N ASN A 71 14.55 0.11 -21.81
CA ASN A 71 15.01 -0.85 -22.80
C ASN A 71 16.13 -0.28 -23.70
N ASN A 72 16.06 1.01 -24.04
CA ASN A 72 16.91 1.62 -25.07
C ASN A 72 17.75 2.80 -24.56
N TRP A 73 17.63 3.18 -23.28
CA TRP A 73 18.25 4.37 -22.70
C TRP A 73 17.85 5.68 -23.40
N ILE A 74 16.66 5.70 -24.01
CA ILE A 74 16.11 6.86 -24.70
C ILE A 74 15.31 7.69 -23.69
N ASN A 75 15.81 8.86 -23.33
CA ASN A 75 15.04 9.84 -22.57
C ASN A 75 14.40 10.85 -23.55
N ASP A 76 13.08 10.84 -23.62
CA ASP A 76 12.29 11.68 -24.52
C ASP A 76 12.12 13.14 -24.04
N GLY A 77 12.67 13.47 -22.87
CA GLY A 77 12.63 14.80 -22.26
C GLY A 77 11.33 15.12 -21.53
N THR A 78 10.40 14.16 -21.40
CA THR A 78 9.20 14.35 -20.58
C THR A 78 9.55 14.43 -19.09
N GLN A 79 8.76 15.21 -18.34
CA GLN A 79 8.99 15.36 -16.91
C GLN A 79 8.77 14.03 -16.18
N GLU A 80 7.79 13.24 -16.61
CA GLU A 80 7.46 11.93 -16.06
C GLU A 80 8.63 10.94 -16.20
N THR A 81 9.31 10.91 -17.34
CA THR A 81 10.53 10.09 -17.53
C THR A 81 11.66 10.58 -16.63
N VAL A 82 11.86 11.90 -16.51
CA VAL A 82 12.88 12.47 -15.59
C VAL A 82 12.59 12.10 -14.14
N ASP A 83 11.34 12.20 -13.72
CA ASP A 83 10.88 11.87 -12.38
C ASP A 83 11.04 10.37 -12.09
N TYR A 84 10.70 9.51 -13.05
CA TYR A 84 10.93 8.06 -12.97
C TYR A 84 12.40 7.72 -12.72
N ILE A 85 13.32 8.34 -13.49
CA ILE A 85 14.76 8.14 -13.33
C ILE A 85 15.21 8.55 -11.92
N GLN A 86 14.70 9.68 -11.44
CA GLN A 86 15.02 10.20 -10.11
C GLN A 86 14.48 9.27 -9.00
N ILE A 87 13.26 8.75 -9.12
CA ILE A 87 12.69 7.75 -8.21
C ILE A 87 13.57 6.48 -8.19
N CYS A 88 13.94 5.96 -9.36
CA CYS A 88 14.78 4.76 -9.44
C CYS A 88 16.11 4.97 -8.72
N LYS A 89 16.72 6.15 -8.87
CA LYS A 89 17.95 6.52 -8.17
C LYS A 89 17.75 6.64 -6.66
N ASP A 90 16.72 7.34 -6.20
CA ASP A 90 16.48 7.61 -4.78
C ASP A 90 16.14 6.35 -3.99
N TYR A 91 15.43 5.41 -4.62
CA TYR A 91 15.05 4.14 -4.00
C TYR A 91 16.01 2.98 -4.33
N GLY A 92 17.08 3.24 -5.10
CA GLY A 92 18.07 2.23 -5.49
C GLY A 92 17.47 1.09 -6.32
N LEU A 93 16.48 1.40 -7.16
CA LEU A 93 15.79 0.42 -8.00
C LEU A 93 16.68 0.03 -9.18
N THR A 94 17.03 -1.26 -9.24
CA THR A 94 17.78 -1.84 -10.37
C THR A 94 16.78 -2.48 -11.32
N HIS A 95 16.54 -1.86 -12.48
CA HIS A 95 15.63 -2.39 -13.50
C HIS A 95 16.03 -3.81 -13.92
N GLU A 96 15.05 -4.70 -14.06
CA GLU A 96 15.23 -6.07 -14.55
C GLU A 96 14.39 -6.33 -15.80
N ALA A 97 13.13 -5.90 -15.81
CA ALA A 97 12.25 -6.03 -16.96
C ALA A 97 11.12 -5.00 -16.92
N SER A 98 10.71 -4.54 -18.10
CA SER A 98 9.46 -3.82 -18.34
C SER A 98 8.47 -4.74 -19.02
N GLU A 99 7.17 -4.51 -18.83
CA GLU A 99 6.10 -5.27 -19.49
C GLU A 99 6.29 -6.80 -19.37
N TYR A 100 6.74 -7.25 -18.19
CA TYR A 100 7.10 -8.64 -17.98
C TYR A 100 5.84 -9.50 -17.86
N ASN A 101 5.63 -10.37 -18.85
CA ASN A 101 4.48 -11.27 -18.86
C ASN A 101 4.60 -12.38 -17.80
N VAL A 102 3.55 -12.51 -16.99
CA VAL A 102 3.38 -13.58 -16.00
C VAL A 102 2.11 -14.36 -16.25
N THR A 103 2.19 -15.69 -16.10
CA THR A 103 1.06 -16.60 -16.35
C THR A 103 1.10 -17.82 -15.43
N ASP A 104 -0.06 -18.46 -15.25
CA ASP A 104 -0.16 -19.81 -14.69
C ASP A 104 0.01 -20.92 -15.76
N SER A 105 0.24 -20.52 -17.02
CA SER A 105 0.30 -21.36 -18.22
C SER A 105 -0.98 -22.16 -18.49
N LYS A 106 -2.12 -21.71 -17.95
CA LYS A 106 -3.41 -22.39 -18.08
C LYS A 106 -4.53 -21.44 -18.45
N GLU A 107 -4.89 -20.52 -17.57
CA GLU A 107 -6.08 -19.67 -17.73
C GLU A 107 -5.76 -18.18 -17.62
N TRP A 108 -4.66 -17.81 -16.95
CA TRP A 108 -4.38 -16.43 -16.56
C TRP A 108 -3.08 -15.92 -17.14
N SER A 109 -3.08 -14.67 -17.61
CA SER A 109 -1.88 -13.96 -18.03
C SER A 109 -2.02 -12.46 -17.83
N SER A 110 -0.93 -11.77 -17.52
CA SER A 110 -0.87 -10.31 -17.49
C SER A 110 0.56 -9.82 -17.60
N ASN A 111 0.73 -8.56 -18.00
CA ASN A 111 2.03 -7.90 -17.99
C ASN A 111 2.20 -7.11 -16.68
N ILE A 112 3.38 -7.23 -16.09
CA ILE A 112 3.83 -6.40 -14.97
C ILE A 112 4.60 -5.23 -15.56
N ASP A 113 4.17 -4.00 -15.27
CA ASP A 113 4.80 -2.80 -15.82
C ASP A 113 6.30 -2.76 -15.53
N LYS A 114 6.70 -2.99 -14.27
CA LYS A 114 8.11 -2.93 -13.84
C LYS A 114 8.48 -4.05 -12.87
N VAL A 115 9.58 -4.72 -13.19
CA VAL A 115 10.27 -5.68 -12.32
C VAL A 115 11.65 -5.14 -11.98
N TYR A 116 11.97 -5.11 -10.69
CA TYR A 116 13.26 -4.65 -10.18
C TYR A 116 14.01 -5.76 -9.47
N ARG A 117 15.30 -5.86 -9.74
CA ARG A 117 16.23 -6.81 -9.13
C ARG A 117 16.65 -6.32 -7.74
N VAL A 118 16.47 -7.15 -6.72
CA VAL A 118 16.98 -6.87 -5.36
C VAL A 118 18.18 -7.76 -5.03
N SER A 119 18.12 -9.03 -5.41
CA SER A 119 19.21 -10.00 -5.23
C SER A 119 19.15 -11.11 -6.28
N ASP A 120 20.03 -12.10 -6.16
CA ASP A 120 20.06 -13.27 -7.04
C ASP A 120 18.71 -14.01 -7.14
N ASP A 121 17.87 -13.97 -6.10
CA ASP A 121 16.57 -14.65 -6.06
C ASP A 121 15.39 -13.75 -5.70
N THR A 122 15.63 -12.47 -5.40
CA THR A 122 14.62 -11.55 -4.87
C THR A 122 14.40 -10.36 -5.80
N PHE A 123 13.14 -9.95 -5.92
CA PHE A 123 12.66 -8.93 -6.83
C PHE A 123 11.61 -8.06 -6.16
N SER A 124 11.43 -6.84 -6.65
CA SER A 124 10.29 -5.99 -6.32
C SER A 124 9.45 -5.75 -7.58
N LEU A 125 8.14 -5.53 -7.40
CA LEU A 125 7.22 -5.24 -8.51
C LEU A 125 6.66 -3.82 -8.38
N GLY A 126 6.73 -3.07 -9.48
CA GLY A 126 6.18 -1.73 -9.61
C GLY A 126 5.06 -1.70 -10.65
N ASP A 127 4.07 -0.84 -10.42
CA ASP A 127 3.03 -0.49 -11.38
C ASP A 127 2.96 1.04 -11.52
N ILE A 128 3.00 1.54 -12.75
CA ILE A 128 3.01 2.96 -13.05
C ILE A 128 1.58 3.46 -13.15
N LYS A 129 1.21 4.42 -12.29
CA LYS A 129 -0.09 5.08 -12.33
C LYS A 129 0.05 6.57 -12.57
N THR A 130 -0.88 7.12 -13.34
CA THR A 130 -0.86 8.53 -13.80
C THR A 130 -2.09 9.33 -13.37
N TYR A 131 -2.79 8.83 -12.35
CA TYR A 131 -4.01 9.43 -11.81
C TYR A 131 -3.73 10.83 -11.22
N GLY A 132 -4.71 11.73 -11.29
CA GLY A 132 -4.59 13.02 -10.57
C GLY A 132 -4.78 12.89 -9.06
N GLN A 133 -5.52 11.87 -8.63
CA GLN A 133 -5.75 11.56 -7.22
C GLN A 133 -5.71 10.05 -7.02
N MET A 134 -4.95 9.62 -6.02
CA MET A 134 -4.85 8.25 -5.58
C MET A 134 -5.88 7.98 -4.47
N THR A 135 -7.07 7.49 -4.86
CA THR A 135 -8.16 7.17 -3.92
C THR A 135 -7.94 5.82 -3.25
N ALA A 136 -8.67 5.53 -2.17
CA ALA A 136 -8.62 4.23 -1.49
C ALA A 136 -8.92 3.05 -2.44
N ASP A 137 -9.92 3.19 -3.31
CA ASP A 137 -10.26 2.15 -4.30
C ASP A 137 -9.13 1.90 -5.30
N LYS A 138 -8.47 2.96 -5.78
CA LYS A 138 -7.32 2.83 -6.68
C LYS A 138 -6.13 2.15 -6.01
N LEU A 139 -5.87 2.50 -4.74
CA LEU A 139 -4.85 1.82 -3.92
C LEU A 139 -5.18 0.34 -3.72
N GLN A 140 -6.44 0.01 -3.40
CA GLN A 140 -6.87 -1.39 -3.24
C GLN A 140 -6.77 -2.16 -4.56
N LYS A 141 -7.16 -1.56 -5.68
CA LYS A 141 -7.04 -2.20 -7.00
C LYS A 141 -5.58 -2.50 -7.33
N ALA A 142 -4.68 -1.53 -7.20
CA ALA A 142 -3.25 -1.73 -7.40
C ALA A 142 -2.68 -2.80 -6.46
N ARG A 143 -3.12 -2.80 -5.18
CA ARG A 143 -2.71 -3.80 -4.19
C ARG A 143 -3.11 -5.22 -4.61
N TRP A 144 -4.34 -5.42 -5.04
CA TRP A 144 -4.81 -6.70 -5.56
C TRP A 144 -4.07 -7.11 -6.81
N GLN A 145 -3.94 -6.21 -7.79
CA GLN A 145 -3.23 -6.44 -9.04
C GLN A 145 -1.79 -6.91 -8.80
N LEU A 146 -0.99 -6.11 -8.08
CA LEU A 146 0.41 -6.42 -7.79
C LEU A 146 0.57 -7.67 -6.91
N SER A 147 -0.37 -7.97 -6.01
CA SER A 147 -0.31 -9.20 -5.21
C SER A 147 -0.56 -10.45 -6.05
N ILE A 148 -1.48 -10.38 -7.01
CA ILE A 148 -1.74 -11.45 -7.97
C ILE A 148 -0.54 -11.60 -8.91
N TYR A 149 0.03 -10.50 -9.39
CA TYR A 149 1.25 -10.51 -10.19
C TYR A 149 2.41 -11.16 -9.43
N ALA A 150 2.60 -10.85 -8.15
CA ALA A 150 3.61 -11.50 -7.32
C ALA A 150 3.39 -13.02 -7.19
N TYR A 151 2.13 -13.45 -7.00
CA TYR A 151 1.79 -14.87 -6.98
C TYR A 151 2.12 -15.57 -8.31
N LEU A 152 1.71 -15.01 -9.45
CA LEU A 152 1.99 -15.57 -10.77
C LEU A 152 3.49 -15.54 -11.11
N PHE A 153 4.18 -14.46 -10.74
CA PHE A 153 5.61 -14.29 -10.91
C PHE A 153 6.40 -15.41 -10.21
N GLU A 154 6.11 -15.67 -8.93
CA GLU A 154 6.77 -16.72 -8.15
C GLU A 154 6.37 -18.12 -8.62
N LEU A 155 5.14 -18.28 -9.12
CA LEU A 155 4.66 -19.52 -9.72
C LEU A 155 5.45 -19.87 -10.98
N GLN A 156 5.65 -18.90 -11.88
CA GLN A 156 6.39 -19.02 -13.13
C GLN A 156 7.90 -19.18 -12.86
N ASN A 157 8.48 -18.27 -12.08
CA ASN A 157 9.90 -18.20 -11.74
C ASN A 157 10.20 -18.94 -10.45
N LYS A 158 10.24 -20.28 -10.52
CA LYS A 158 10.50 -21.13 -9.34
C LYS A 158 11.72 -20.67 -8.55
N LYS A 159 11.53 -20.53 -7.22
CA LYS A 159 12.51 -20.04 -6.22
C LYS A 159 12.72 -18.52 -6.21
N ALA A 160 12.15 -17.77 -7.16
CA ALA A 160 12.11 -16.32 -7.05
C ALA A 160 11.21 -15.91 -5.89
N LYS A 161 11.50 -14.74 -5.31
CA LYS A 161 10.71 -14.11 -4.26
C LYS A 161 10.41 -12.67 -4.61
N VAL A 162 9.21 -12.23 -4.30
CA VAL A 162 8.83 -10.82 -4.38
C VAL A 162 8.80 -10.21 -2.99
N ASP A 163 9.64 -9.21 -2.74
CA ASP A 163 9.79 -8.57 -1.42
C ASP A 163 8.87 -7.36 -1.22
N LYS A 164 8.73 -6.51 -2.24
CA LYS A 164 7.99 -5.25 -2.21
C LYS A 164 7.08 -5.12 -3.42
N LEU A 165 5.93 -4.51 -3.17
CA LEU A 165 4.98 -4.07 -4.17
C LEU A 165 4.82 -2.56 -4.01
N PHE A 166 4.81 -1.81 -5.11
CA PHE A 166 4.62 -0.38 -5.04
C PHE A 166 4.03 0.22 -6.31
N ILE A 167 3.38 1.37 -6.13
CA ILE A 167 2.96 2.24 -7.24
C ILE A 167 4.07 3.25 -7.48
N ILE A 168 4.41 3.47 -8.74
CA ILE A 168 5.18 4.63 -9.19
C ILE A 168 4.17 5.64 -9.72
N HIS A 169 3.86 6.66 -8.91
CA HIS A 169 2.79 7.61 -9.21
C HIS A 169 3.39 8.84 -9.89
N LEU A 170 3.16 8.96 -11.19
CA LEU A 170 3.80 9.95 -12.06
C LEU A 170 2.75 10.74 -12.83
N ARG A 171 2.83 12.06 -12.76
CA ARG A 171 1.94 12.92 -13.51
C ARG A 171 2.56 14.29 -13.68
N ASN A 172 2.41 14.87 -14.86
CA ASN A 172 2.75 16.26 -15.12
C ASN A 172 1.80 16.87 -16.17
N LYS A 173 0.57 17.20 -15.77
CA LYS A 173 -0.42 17.81 -16.69
C LYS A 173 -0.56 19.31 -16.47
N PRO A 174 -0.65 20.14 -17.53
CA PRO A 174 -0.92 21.56 -17.37
C PRO A 174 -2.32 21.80 -16.80
N LYS A 175 -2.42 22.72 -15.84
CA LYS A 175 -3.69 23.22 -15.28
C LYS A 175 -4.12 24.50 -16.01
N LYS A 176 -5.40 24.85 -15.87
CA LYS A 176 -5.99 26.04 -16.52
C LYS A 176 -5.37 27.36 -16.04
N ASP A 177 -4.81 27.37 -14.83
CA ASP A 177 -4.16 28.54 -14.22
C ASP A 177 -2.69 28.71 -14.62
N GLY A 178 -2.18 27.86 -15.52
CA GLY A 178 -0.78 27.88 -15.97
C GLY A 178 0.18 27.14 -15.05
N THR A 179 -0.29 26.58 -13.93
CA THR A 179 0.49 25.68 -13.09
C THR A 179 0.44 24.25 -13.62
N PHE A 180 1.16 23.33 -12.99
CA PHE A 180 1.17 21.91 -13.35
C PHE A 180 0.56 21.05 -12.23
N ASP A 181 -0.12 20.00 -12.63
CA ASP A 181 -0.49 18.87 -11.81
C ASP A 181 0.67 17.90 -11.75
N HIS A 182 1.69 18.29 -10.97
CA HIS A 182 2.94 17.54 -10.86
C HIS A 182 2.89 16.59 -9.67
N ILE A 183 3.09 15.30 -9.94
CA ILE A 183 3.14 14.22 -8.95
C ILE A 183 4.34 13.33 -9.30
N SER A 184 5.19 13.10 -8.30
CA SER A 184 6.32 12.18 -8.36
C SER A 184 6.54 11.55 -6.99
N GLU A 185 6.01 10.35 -6.81
CA GLU A 185 6.08 9.63 -5.54
C GLU A 185 6.05 8.12 -5.74
N ILE A 186 6.50 7.38 -4.73
CA ILE A 186 6.36 5.93 -4.63
C ILE A 186 5.39 5.61 -3.48
N ILE A 187 4.46 4.69 -3.72
CA ILE A 187 3.50 4.27 -2.69
C ILE A 187 3.64 2.77 -2.48
N PHE A 188 4.20 2.36 -1.34
CA PHE A 188 4.36 0.96 -0.99
C PHE A 188 3.02 0.31 -0.62
N LEU A 189 2.80 -0.90 -1.11
CA LEU A 189 1.57 -1.67 -0.88
C LEU A 189 1.89 -2.92 -0.06
N SER A 190 0.96 -3.27 0.83
CA SER A 190 1.03 -4.54 1.55
C SER A 190 0.60 -5.69 0.64
N ARG A 191 1.39 -6.76 0.60
CA ARG A 191 1.10 -7.95 -0.19
C ARG A 191 -0.10 -8.72 0.40
N ILE A 192 -1.05 -9.07 -0.45
CA ILE A 192 -2.12 -10.02 -0.12
C ILE A 192 -1.53 -11.43 -0.13
N PRO A 193 -1.84 -12.27 0.87
CA PRO A 193 -1.36 -13.65 0.91
C PRO A 193 -1.68 -14.43 -0.38
N PRO A 194 -0.72 -15.23 -0.89
CA PRO A 194 -0.85 -15.91 -2.18
C PRO A 194 -2.05 -16.87 -2.23
N GLU A 195 -2.46 -17.45 -1.11
CA GLU A 195 -3.64 -18.31 -1.02
C GLU A 195 -4.94 -17.55 -1.28
N ILE A 196 -5.04 -16.28 -0.84
CA ILE A 196 -6.20 -15.42 -1.09
C ILE A 196 -6.19 -14.96 -2.55
N ALA A 197 -5.02 -14.58 -3.08
CA ALA A 197 -4.88 -14.23 -4.49
C ALA A 197 -5.27 -15.39 -5.42
N LYS A 198 -4.84 -16.61 -5.08
CA LYS A 198 -5.22 -17.83 -5.80
C LYS A 198 -6.71 -18.12 -5.69
N ASP A 199 -7.30 -17.98 -4.51
CA ASP A 199 -8.74 -18.22 -4.31
C ASP A 199 -9.59 -17.26 -5.15
N LEU A 200 -9.20 -15.98 -5.25
CA LEU A 200 -9.84 -15.02 -6.15
C LEU A 200 -9.83 -15.51 -7.61
N LEU A 201 -8.67 -15.93 -8.12
CA LEU A 201 -8.53 -16.45 -9.49
C LEU A 201 -9.38 -17.71 -9.71
N ASP A 202 -9.32 -18.67 -8.79
CA ASP A 202 -10.08 -19.92 -8.90
C ASP A 202 -11.60 -19.66 -8.81
N THR A 203 -12.02 -18.66 -8.04
CA THR A 203 -13.43 -18.29 -7.88
C THR A 203 -13.98 -17.70 -9.17
N ASP A 204 -13.24 -16.81 -9.85
CA ASP A 204 -13.66 -16.28 -11.16
C ASP A 204 -13.77 -17.40 -12.20
N LEU A 205 -12.84 -18.37 -12.21
CA LEU A 205 -12.91 -19.53 -13.12
C LEU A 205 -14.14 -20.42 -12.88
N ARG A 206 -14.64 -20.48 -11.65
CA ARG A 206 -15.89 -21.20 -11.32
C ARG A 206 -17.15 -20.41 -11.71
N GLY A 207 -17.01 -19.16 -12.16
CA GLY A 207 -18.13 -18.25 -12.41
C GLY A 207 -18.85 -17.81 -11.12
N GLU A 208 -18.15 -17.88 -9.99
CA GLU A 208 -18.66 -17.52 -8.67
C GLU A 208 -18.25 -16.08 -8.29
N GLN A 209 -18.97 -15.49 -7.34
CA GLN A 209 -18.60 -14.19 -6.77
C GLN A 209 -17.59 -14.39 -5.62
N PHE A 210 -16.43 -13.76 -5.73
CA PHE A 210 -15.42 -13.79 -4.69
C PHE A 210 -15.87 -13.09 -3.42
N LYS A 211 -15.72 -13.79 -2.28
CA LYS A 211 -16.00 -13.26 -0.95
C LYS A 211 -14.73 -12.63 -0.39
N ASN A 212 -14.55 -11.34 -0.65
CA ASN A 212 -13.38 -10.61 -0.19
C ASN A 212 -13.26 -10.65 1.35
N PRO A 213 -12.23 -11.31 1.92
CA PRO A 213 -12.07 -11.44 3.37
C PRO A 213 -11.73 -10.11 4.07
N TYR A 214 -11.36 -9.07 3.30
CA TYR A 214 -11.08 -7.73 3.79
C TYR A 214 -12.30 -6.80 3.68
N ALA A 215 -13.42 -7.26 3.12
CA ALA A 215 -14.61 -6.43 3.01
C ALA A 215 -15.23 -6.21 4.39
N ILE A 216 -15.50 -4.95 4.70
CA ILE A 216 -16.33 -4.54 5.84
C ILE A 216 -17.69 -4.03 5.32
N PRO A 217 -18.72 -3.94 6.17
CA PRO A 217 -20.01 -3.39 5.76
C PRO A 217 -19.87 -2.00 5.11
N TYR A 218 -20.64 -1.74 4.06
CA TYR A 218 -20.56 -0.50 3.26
C TYR A 218 -20.68 0.78 4.10
N GLU A 219 -21.51 0.75 5.14
CA GLU A 219 -21.68 1.87 6.09
C GLU A 219 -20.37 2.31 6.76
N TRP A 220 -19.42 1.38 6.95
CA TRP A 220 -18.12 1.64 7.56
C TRP A 220 -17.03 1.85 6.51
N ALA A 221 -17.08 1.10 5.41
CA ALA A 221 -16.16 1.30 4.28
C ALA A 221 -16.25 2.72 3.73
N SER A 222 -17.48 3.25 3.58
CA SER A 222 -17.71 4.63 3.13
C SER A 222 -17.22 5.71 4.10
N GLN A 223 -16.90 5.35 5.34
CA GLN A 223 -16.36 6.26 6.36
C GLN A 223 -14.85 6.07 6.60
N GLU A 224 -14.18 5.15 5.88
CA GLU A 224 -12.79 4.81 6.16
C GLU A 224 -11.85 6.02 6.06
N GLU A 225 -12.02 6.86 5.03
CA GLU A 225 -11.23 8.10 4.86
C GLU A 225 -11.45 9.05 6.05
N THR A 226 -12.71 9.31 6.42
CA THR A 226 -13.03 10.14 7.58
C THR A 226 -12.45 9.58 8.88
N ILE A 227 -12.50 8.26 9.08
CA ILE A 227 -11.91 7.60 10.26
C ILE A 227 -10.39 7.83 10.30
N ARG A 228 -9.71 7.68 9.15
CA ARG A 228 -8.26 7.91 9.05
C ARG A 228 -7.89 9.35 9.34
N GLU A 229 -8.59 10.31 8.74
CA GLU A 229 -8.38 11.74 8.97
C GLU A 229 -8.56 12.12 10.45
N LEU A 230 -9.59 11.59 11.11
CA LEU A 230 -9.83 11.85 12.53
C LEU A 230 -8.74 11.27 13.43
N ILE A 231 -8.23 10.08 13.11
CA ILE A 231 -7.13 9.46 13.87
C ILE A 231 -5.82 10.27 13.71
N GLU A 232 -5.49 10.69 12.49
CA GLU A 232 -4.28 11.48 12.25
C GLU A 232 -4.40 12.88 12.86
N ALA A 233 -5.56 13.54 12.74
CA ALA A 233 -5.83 14.81 13.40
C ALA A 233 -5.70 14.71 14.93
N LYS A 234 -6.22 13.62 15.53
CA LYS A 234 -6.05 13.35 16.96
C LYS A 234 -4.58 13.21 17.34
N LYS A 235 -3.81 12.41 16.59
CA LYS A 235 -2.38 12.19 16.84
C LYS A 235 -1.58 13.50 16.76
N SER A 236 -1.79 14.28 15.70
CA SER A 236 -1.15 15.58 15.52
C SER A 236 -1.50 16.57 16.65
N ALA A 237 -2.77 16.63 17.05
CA ALA A 237 -3.20 17.47 18.18
C ALA A 237 -2.56 17.03 19.51
N GLU A 238 -2.46 15.73 19.76
CA GLU A 238 -1.79 15.18 20.95
C GLU A 238 -0.29 15.52 20.98
N GLU A 239 0.41 15.41 19.84
CA GLU A 239 1.82 15.79 19.71
C GLU A 239 2.04 17.28 19.97
N GLN A 240 1.25 18.15 19.33
CA GLN A 240 1.32 19.60 19.54
C GLN A 240 1.04 19.97 21.01
N LEU A 241 0.03 19.36 21.62
CA LEU A 241 -0.31 19.60 23.02
C LEU A 241 0.82 19.15 23.95
N ASN A 242 1.48 18.04 23.66
CA ASN A 242 2.61 17.55 24.45
C ASN A 242 3.82 18.49 24.36
N ILE A 243 4.10 19.06 23.19
CA ILE A 243 5.16 20.08 23.03
C ILE A 243 4.85 21.31 23.89
N ILE A 244 3.60 21.81 23.85
CA ILE A 244 3.19 22.96 24.65
C ILE A 244 3.24 22.64 26.15
N LYS A 245 2.76 21.45 26.57
CA LYS A 245 2.85 21.00 27.97
C LYS A 245 4.29 20.95 28.46
N GLY A 246 5.22 20.46 27.64
CA GLY A 246 6.64 20.45 27.96
C GLY A 246 7.20 21.85 28.21
N LYS A 247 6.93 22.80 27.30
CA LYS A 247 7.34 24.20 27.45
C LYS A 247 6.72 24.85 28.70
N LEU A 248 5.42 24.67 28.91
CA LEU A 248 4.73 25.19 30.10
C LEU A 248 5.33 24.63 31.39
N LEU A 249 5.64 23.34 31.43
CA LEU A 249 6.25 22.70 32.60
C LEU A 249 7.62 23.32 32.91
N SER A 250 8.49 23.46 31.91
CA SER A 250 9.81 24.08 32.06
C SER A 250 9.72 25.52 32.55
N ASP A 251 8.82 26.33 31.97
CA ASP A 251 8.60 27.72 32.39
C ASP A 251 8.07 27.81 33.83
N MET A 252 7.17 26.91 34.23
CA MET A 252 6.67 26.85 35.60
C MET A 252 7.80 26.48 36.58
N GLU A 253 8.71 25.57 36.19
CA GLU A 253 9.91 25.17 36.95
C GLU A 253 10.89 26.32 37.13
N GLU A 254 11.21 27.03 36.06
CA GLU A 254 12.11 28.19 36.10
C GLU A 254 11.56 29.32 36.99
N LYS A 255 10.25 29.58 36.92
CA LYS A 255 9.58 30.66 37.66
C LYS A 255 9.13 30.25 39.07
N ASP A 256 9.35 28.99 39.46
CA ASP A 256 8.85 28.38 40.68
C ASP A 256 7.35 28.62 40.97
N VAL A 257 6.52 28.54 39.91
CA VAL A 257 5.06 28.70 40.03
C VAL A 257 4.36 27.36 40.02
N ARG A 258 3.51 27.09 41.02
CA ARG A 258 2.73 25.85 41.11
C ARG A 258 1.50 25.83 40.19
N SER A 259 0.84 26.97 40.00
CA SER A 259 -0.36 27.05 39.17
C SER A 259 -0.52 28.41 38.51
N TRP A 260 -0.95 28.42 37.26
CA TRP A 260 -1.51 29.59 36.58
C TRP A 260 -3.00 29.40 36.34
N VAL A 261 -3.74 30.50 36.38
CA VAL A 261 -5.20 30.53 36.18
C VAL A 261 -5.51 31.67 35.21
N THR A 262 -6.28 31.35 34.17
CA THR A 262 -6.90 32.32 33.27
C THR A 262 -8.41 32.31 33.49
N GLU A 263 -9.15 33.15 32.75
CA GLU A 263 -10.62 33.14 32.79
C GLU A 263 -11.23 31.80 32.36
N THR A 264 -10.51 31.02 31.55
CA THR A 264 -11.04 29.81 30.89
C THR A 264 -10.31 28.52 31.26
N MET A 265 -9.14 28.58 31.92
CA MET A 265 -8.38 27.39 32.27
C MET A 265 -7.48 27.55 33.49
N ARG A 266 -7.13 26.40 34.09
CA ARG A 266 -6.13 26.28 35.15
C ARG A 266 -5.03 25.33 34.70
N ILE A 267 -3.79 25.78 34.80
CA ILE A 267 -2.59 25.00 34.51
C ILE A 267 -1.88 24.76 35.85
N THR A 268 -1.66 23.50 36.23
CA THR A 268 -1.04 23.15 37.52
C THR A 268 0.10 22.16 37.31
N ARG A 269 1.30 22.50 37.79
CA ARG A 269 2.44 21.58 37.82
C ARG A 269 2.25 20.59 38.97
N LYS A 270 2.39 19.30 38.68
CA LYS A 270 2.53 18.26 39.73
C LYS A 270 3.97 18.25 40.20
N LEU A 271 4.18 18.38 41.50
CA LEU A 271 5.51 18.28 42.10
C LEU A 271 6.01 16.83 42.05
N PRO A 272 7.34 16.62 42.01
CA PRO A 272 7.92 15.29 42.12
C PRO A 272 7.39 14.57 43.37
N THR A 273 6.99 13.30 43.20
CA THR A 273 6.53 12.44 44.30
C THR A 273 7.21 11.09 44.19
N THR A 274 7.39 10.42 45.33
CA THR A 274 7.88 9.03 45.35
C THR A 274 6.67 8.10 45.36
N ARG A 275 6.63 7.14 44.43
CA ARG A 275 5.62 6.09 44.41
C ARG A 275 6.26 4.76 44.80
N SER A 276 5.69 4.08 45.78
CA SER A 276 5.97 2.67 46.05
C SER A 276 4.80 1.83 45.51
N SER A 277 5.11 0.74 44.81
CA SER A 277 4.13 -0.22 44.32
C SER A 277 4.58 -1.64 44.64
N PHE A 278 3.63 -2.51 44.96
CA PHE A 278 3.90 -3.91 45.22
C PHE A 278 4.15 -4.66 43.89
N ASP A 279 5.32 -5.28 43.75
CA ASP A 279 5.63 -6.13 42.61
C ASP A 279 5.06 -7.54 42.85
N LEU A 280 3.82 -7.73 42.39
CA LEU A 280 3.15 -9.02 42.50
C LEU A 280 3.88 -10.14 41.76
N LYS A 281 4.59 -9.83 40.67
CA LYS A 281 5.26 -10.84 39.84
C LYS A 281 6.50 -11.35 40.55
N ALA A 282 7.36 -10.46 41.05
CA ALA A 282 8.54 -10.81 41.83
C ALA A 282 8.15 -11.57 43.11
N PHE A 283 7.13 -11.07 43.83
CA PHE A 283 6.67 -11.72 45.06
C PHE A 283 6.20 -13.16 44.84
N LYS A 284 5.44 -13.42 43.76
CA LYS A 284 5.01 -14.79 43.38
C LYS A 284 6.19 -15.70 43.04
N ALA A 285 7.25 -15.18 42.42
CA ALA A 285 8.44 -15.95 42.08
C ALA A 285 9.22 -16.38 43.33
N ASP A 286 9.40 -15.47 44.29
CA ASP A 286 10.13 -15.74 45.54
C ASP A 286 9.30 -16.55 46.56
N ASN A 287 7.96 -16.53 46.43
CA ASN A 287 7.04 -17.17 47.38
C ASN A 287 6.03 -18.08 46.65
N PRO A 288 6.47 -19.16 45.99
CA PRO A 288 5.60 -20.01 45.17
C PRO A 288 4.53 -20.76 45.97
N ASN A 289 4.73 -20.93 47.28
CA ASN A 289 3.84 -21.68 48.16
C ASN A 289 2.74 -20.83 48.83
N ILE A 290 2.72 -19.51 48.60
CA ILE A 290 1.69 -18.64 49.17
C ILE A 290 0.50 -18.55 48.22
N ASP A 291 -0.68 -18.96 48.68
CA ASP A 291 -1.93 -18.75 47.94
C ASP A 291 -2.40 -17.29 48.11
N LEU A 292 -2.49 -16.57 46.98
CA LEU A 292 -2.95 -15.19 46.91
C LEU A 292 -4.40 -15.06 46.46
N SER A 293 -5.10 -16.18 46.20
CA SER A 293 -6.46 -16.21 45.66
C SER A 293 -7.44 -15.37 46.48
N ALA A 294 -7.40 -15.47 47.82
CA ALA A 294 -8.25 -14.72 48.74
C ALA A 294 -8.05 -13.19 48.68
N TYR A 295 -6.95 -12.73 48.08
CA TYR A 295 -6.61 -11.30 47.94
C TYR A 295 -6.75 -10.81 46.50
N MET A 296 -7.03 -11.69 45.54
CA MET A 296 -7.27 -11.31 44.16
C MET A 296 -8.71 -10.84 43.98
N LYS A 297 -8.88 -9.58 43.59
CA LYS A 297 -10.15 -9.06 43.08
C LYS A 297 -10.19 -9.25 41.57
N THR A 298 -11.19 -9.95 41.08
CA THR A 298 -11.55 -9.97 39.67
C THR A 298 -12.68 -8.98 39.43
N SER A 299 -12.56 -8.20 38.36
CA SER A 299 -13.61 -7.31 37.88
C SER A 299 -13.81 -7.55 36.40
N ASP A 300 -15.07 -7.63 35.97
CA ASP A 300 -15.38 -7.69 34.55
C ASP A 300 -15.02 -6.35 33.90
N VAL A 301 -14.25 -6.43 32.81
CA VAL A 301 -13.86 -5.25 32.03
C VAL A 301 -14.68 -5.25 30.75
N ALA A 302 -15.29 -4.11 30.42
CA ALA A 302 -16.01 -3.96 29.17
C ALA A 302 -15.07 -4.18 27.97
N GLY A 303 -15.59 -4.82 26.92
CA GLY A 303 -14.88 -4.92 25.64
C GLY A 303 -14.58 -3.53 25.07
N SER A 304 -13.47 -3.39 24.36
CA SER A 304 -13.06 -2.15 23.70
C SER A 304 -12.82 -2.38 22.21
N LEU A 305 -13.01 -1.31 21.42
CA LEU A 305 -12.63 -1.27 20.01
C LEU A 305 -11.21 -0.71 19.89
N SER A 306 -10.40 -1.33 19.04
CA SER A 306 -9.08 -0.83 18.65
C SER A 306 -9.04 -0.68 17.13
N ILE A 307 -8.57 0.48 16.67
CA ILE A 307 -8.33 0.77 15.25
C ILE A 307 -6.83 1.08 15.11
N ALA A 308 -6.15 0.36 14.23
CA ALA A 308 -4.75 0.56 13.90
C ALA A 308 -4.64 0.95 12.43
N ILE A 309 -3.83 1.97 12.14
CA ILE A 309 -3.55 2.51 10.81
C ILE A 309 -2.06 2.38 10.53
#